data_AF-A0A953CQB3-F1
#
_entry.id   AF-A0A953CQB3-F1
#
_cell.length_a   1.000
_cell.length_b   1.000
_cell.length_c   1.000
_cell.angle_alpha   90.00
_cell.angle_beta   90.00
_cell.angle_gamma   90.00
#
_symmetry.space_group_name_H-M   'P 1'
#
loop_
_entity.id
_entity.type
_entity.pdbx_description
1 polymer ?
#
loop_
_entity_poly.entity_id
_entity_poly.type
_entity_poly.pdbx_seq_one_letter_code
_entity_poly.pdbx_strand_id
1 'polypeptide(L)'
;MRFILLFGLLIPSISFAENFLTNSNKLFDFAEKSFPIFFNSTEIKTIALNGYLVRYYPDTNIYIGTKDLDVYVYGDIFNGLLKAGVISDFVTLEPDGDTLLAALFTENRSNVQVHGTGTVISLLADDRNGDRHQRFIIALKSGQTLLISHNIDLAPRIDELALYDQIEFSGEYEWNDKGGVIHWTHHDPDGIHVDGWLFHNNVIYQ
;
A
#
# COMPACT_ATOMS: atom_id res chain seq x y z
N MET A 1 -43.14 5.38 -31.94
CA MET A 1 -41.99 4.91 -31.15
C MET A 1 -40.91 5.97 -31.19
N ARG A 2 -40.63 6.63 -30.05
CA ARG A 2 -39.45 7.50 -29.88
C ARG A 2 -38.43 6.73 -29.06
N PHE A 3 -37.28 6.40 -29.64
CA PHE A 3 -36.15 5.87 -28.89
C PHE A 3 -35.42 7.05 -28.23
N ILE A 4 -35.38 7.05 -26.91
CA ILE A 4 -34.48 7.91 -26.13
C ILE A 4 -33.20 7.11 -25.95
N LEU A 5 -32.12 7.51 -26.63
CA LEU A 5 -30.78 7.05 -26.28
C LEU A 5 -30.36 7.79 -25.00
N LEU A 6 -30.30 7.07 -23.89
CA LEU A 6 -29.60 7.54 -22.70
C LEU A 6 -28.09 7.35 -22.94
N PHE A 7 -27.37 8.44 -23.21
CA PHE A 7 -25.92 8.45 -23.03
C PHE A 7 -25.67 8.46 -21.51
N GLY A 8 -25.28 7.32 -20.96
CA GLY A 8 -24.72 7.27 -19.63
C GLY A 8 -23.42 8.08 -19.63
N LEU A 9 -23.43 9.24 -18.97
CA LEU A 9 -22.20 9.93 -18.61
C LEU A 9 -21.39 8.97 -17.72
N LEU A 10 -20.28 8.44 -18.26
CA LEU A 10 -19.22 7.92 -17.43
C LEU A 10 -18.77 9.07 -16.53
N ILE A 11 -19.23 9.05 -15.29
CA ILE A 11 -18.61 9.83 -14.23
C ILE A 11 -17.19 9.25 -14.16
N PRO A 12 -16.13 10.04 -14.42
CA PRO A 12 -14.79 9.57 -14.15
C PRO A 12 -14.78 9.24 -12.66
N SER A 13 -14.66 7.95 -12.36
CA SER A 13 -14.41 7.46 -11.01
C SER A 13 -13.26 8.30 -10.49
N ILE A 14 -13.56 9.14 -9.49
CA ILE A 14 -12.55 9.88 -8.74
C ILE A 14 -11.52 8.81 -8.38
N SER A 15 -10.30 8.97 -8.91
CA SER A 15 -9.18 8.09 -8.60
C SER A 15 -9.06 8.13 -7.08
N PHE A 16 -9.63 7.11 -6.42
CA PHE A 16 -9.42 6.89 -5.01
C PHE A 16 -7.91 6.85 -4.81
N ALA A 17 -7.41 7.48 -3.76
CA ALA A 17 -5.97 7.57 -3.52
C ALA A 17 -5.38 6.18 -3.61
N GLU A 18 -4.56 5.92 -4.64
CA GLU A 18 -4.13 4.55 -4.95
C GLU A 18 -3.19 4.00 -3.87
N ASN A 19 -2.57 4.90 -3.12
CA ASN A 19 -1.71 4.63 -1.98
C ASN A 19 -2.50 4.52 -0.65
N PHE A 20 -3.47 3.61 -0.54
CA PHE A 20 -4.32 3.51 0.65
C PHE A 20 -3.53 3.17 1.92
N LEU A 21 -2.69 2.14 1.89
CA LEU A 21 -1.91 1.72 3.05
C LEU A 21 -0.86 2.76 3.43
N THR A 22 -0.17 3.32 2.43
CA THR A 22 0.80 4.40 2.65
C THR A 22 0.16 5.60 3.36
N ASN A 23 -0.99 6.07 2.87
CA ASN A 23 -1.71 7.21 3.45
C ASN A 23 -2.29 6.91 4.83
N SER A 24 -2.74 5.68 5.05
CA SER A 24 -3.23 5.22 6.35
C SER A 24 -2.11 5.19 7.38
N ASN A 25 -0.94 4.63 7.03
CA ASN A 25 0.24 4.64 7.90
C ASN A 25 0.66 6.07 8.24
N LYS A 26 0.73 6.97 7.26
CA LYS A 26 1.05 8.39 7.49
C LYS A 26 0.09 9.06 8.48
N LEU A 27 -1.21 8.78 8.37
CA LEU A 27 -2.21 9.26 9.33
C LEU A 27 -1.98 8.68 10.73
N PHE A 28 -1.72 7.38 10.83
CA PHE A 28 -1.53 6.72 12.12
C PHE A 28 -0.27 7.24 12.83
N ASP A 29 0.83 7.39 12.10
CA ASP A 29 2.06 8.00 12.62
C ASP A 29 1.83 9.45 13.07
N PHE A 30 1.02 10.22 12.32
CA PHE A 30 0.60 11.56 12.74
C PHE A 30 -0.21 11.51 14.04
N ALA A 31 -1.14 10.56 14.19
CA ALA A 31 -1.97 10.43 15.37
C ALA A 31 -1.15 10.07 16.61
N GLU A 32 -0.22 9.12 16.49
CA GLU A 32 0.73 8.73 17.54
C GLU A 32 1.57 9.92 18.01
N LYS A 33 2.06 10.73 17.06
CA LYS A 33 2.86 11.93 17.37
C LYS A 33 2.04 13.06 17.99
N SER A 34 0.85 13.32 17.46
CA SER A 34 -0.01 14.44 17.86
C SER A 34 -0.80 14.16 19.14
N PHE A 35 -1.15 12.91 19.39
CA PHE A 35 -2.00 12.50 20.51
C PHE A 35 -1.45 11.26 21.25
N PRO A 36 -0.22 11.32 21.79
CA PRO A 36 0.44 10.18 22.42
C PRO A 36 -0.26 9.67 23.68
N ILE A 37 -1.15 10.45 24.28
CA ILE A 37 -1.99 10.01 25.42
C ILE A 37 -2.99 8.92 25.00
N PHE A 38 -3.44 8.93 23.74
CA PHE A 38 -4.41 7.97 23.22
C PHE A 38 -3.74 6.86 22.41
N PHE A 39 -2.69 7.21 21.67
CA PHE A 39 -2.03 6.34 20.71
C PHE A 39 -0.57 6.11 21.13
N ASN A 40 -0.36 5.48 22.29
CA ASN A 40 0.95 5.08 22.80
C ASN A 40 1.16 3.57 22.63
N SER A 41 2.23 3.18 21.93
CA SER A 41 2.87 1.87 22.04
C SER A 41 4.12 1.84 21.16
N THR A 42 5.05 0.95 21.45
CA THR A 42 6.37 0.90 20.81
C THR A 42 6.47 -0.10 19.65
N GLU A 43 5.45 -0.89 19.36
CA GLU A 43 5.48 -1.89 18.27
C GLU A 43 4.08 -2.14 17.69
N ILE A 44 3.47 -1.11 17.08
CA ILE A 44 2.15 -1.27 16.44
C ILE A 44 2.30 -1.45 14.95
N LYS A 45 1.83 -2.60 14.45
CA LYS A 45 1.69 -2.86 13.02
C LYS A 45 0.30 -2.50 12.56
N THR A 46 0.23 -1.95 11.35
CA THR A 46 -1.05 -1.82 10.65
C THR A 46 -1.48 -3.20 10.19
N ILE A 47 -2.74 -3.55 10.47
CA ILE A 47 -3.36 -4.79 10.02
C ILE A 47 -4.64 -4.46 9.25
N ALA A 48 -5.04 -5.37 8.37
CA ALA A 48 -6.37 -5.32 7.78
C ALA A 48 -7.36 -6.11 8.64
N LEU A 49 -8.46 -5.47 9.01
CA LEU A 49 -9.52 -6.05 9.85
C LEU A 49 -10.89 -5.65 9.32
N ASN A 50 -11.68 -6.60 8.83
CA ASN A 50 -13.04 -6.37 8.33
C ASN A 50 -13.14 -5.26 7.27
N GLY A 51 -12.13 -5.13 6.41
CA GLY A 51 -12.04 -4.10 5.38
C GLY A 51 -11.60 -2.72 5.87
N TYR A 52 -11.11 -2.63 7.11
CA TYR A 52 -10.40 -1.47 7.63
C TYR A 52 -8.90 -1.76 7.67
N LEU A 53 -8.08 -0.74 7.46
CA LEU A 53 -6.70 -0.74 7.93
C LEU A 53 -6.71 -0.17 9.35
N VAL A 54 -6.12 -0.87 10.32
CA VAL A 54 -6.21 -0.47 11.73
C VAL A 54 -4.87 -0.63 12.44
N ARG A 55 -4.68 0.23 13.44
CA ARG A 55 -3.69 0.06 14.51
C ARG A 55 -4.43 -0.01 15.84
N TYR A 56 -4.09 -1.01 16.64
CA TYR A 56 -4.63 -1.21 17.99
C TYR A 56 -3.59 -0.86 19.03
N TYR A 57 -3.98 -0.07 20.03
CA TYR A 57 -3.13 0.38 21.13
C TYR A 57 -3.57 -0.32 22.42
N PRO A 58 -2.86 -1.36 22.88
CA PRO A 58 -3.28 -2.17 24.03
C PRO A 58 -3.33 -1.38 25.34
N ASP A 59 -2.44 -0.40 25.50
CA ASP A 59 -2.31 0.40 26.73
C ASP A 59 -3.55 1.26 27.00
N THR A 60 -4.22 1.70 25.94
CA THR A 60 -5.42 2.56 26.01
C THR A 60 -6.69 1.85 25.57
N ASN A 61 -6.58 0.63 25.04
CA ASN A 61 -7.66 -0.13 24.41
C ASN A 61 -8.38 0.69 23.31
N ILE A 62 -7.58 1.38 22.49
CA ILE A 62 -8.06 2.23 21.39
C ILE A 62 -7.65 1.63 20.05
N TYR A 63 -8.53 1.73 19.06
CA TYR A 63 -8.17 1.57 17.66
C TYR A 63 -8.20 2.94 16.97
N ILE A 64 -7.24 3.15 16.09
CA ILE A 64 -7.39 4.07 14.96
C ILE A 64 -7.47 3.23 13.69
N GLY A 65 -8.27 3.66 12.73
CA GLY A 65 -8.39 2.96 11.48
C GLY A 65 -8.88 3.81 10.33
N THR A 66 -8.65 3.31 9.12
CA THR A 66 -9.15 3.89 7.89
C THR A 66 -9.96 2.86 7.12
N LYS A 67 -10.95 3.35 6.38
CA LYS A 67 -11.63 2.60 5.34
C LYS A 67 -11.78 3.52 4.15
N ASP A 68 -11.14 3.16 3.04
CA ASP A 68 -10.89 4.07 1.92
C ASP A 68 -10.17 5.34 2.43
N LEU A 69 -10.83 6.49 2.35
CA LEU A 69 -10.31 7.78 2.84
C LEU A 69 -10.90 8.19 4.19
N ASP A 70 -11.89 7.47 4.71
CA ASP A 70 -12.55 7.81 5.96
C ASP A 70 -11.70 7.37 7.15
N VAL A 71 -11.61 8.23 8.16
CA VAL A 71 -10.90 7.98 9.41
C VAL A 71 -11.88 7.64 10.51
N TYR A 72 -11.56 6.59 11.25
CA TYR A 72 -12.31 6.11 12.38
C TYR A 72 -11.42 5.96 13.61
N VAL A 73 -12.02 6.18 14.78
CA VAL A 73 -11.47 5.78 16.06
C VAL A 73 -12.48 4.91 16.78
N TYR A 74 -12.01 3.96 17.57
CA TYR A 74 -12.86 3.09 18.37
C TYR A 74 -12.28 2.92 19.77
N GLY A 75 -13.15 3.01 20.77
CA GLY A 75 -12.81 2.82 22.18
C GLY A 75 -13.87 3.41 23.10
N ASP A 76 -13.81 3.08 24.38
CA ASP A 76 -14.82 3.53 25.36
C ASP A 76 -14.88 5.05 25.46
N ILE A 77 -13.73 5.74 25.36
CA ILE A 77 -13.64 7.20 25.39
C ILE A 77 -14.38 7.87 24.21
N PHE A 78 -14.55 7.14 23.10
CA PHE A 78 -15.26 7.62 21.91
C PHE A 78 -16.73 7.15 21.88
N ASN A 79 -17.21 6.49 22.94
CA ASN A 79 -18.51 5.81 22.98
C ASN A 79 -18.68 4.78 21.84
N GLY A 80 -17.62 4.01 21.56
CA GLY A 80 -17.60 3.02 20.49
C GLY A 80 -16.97 3.56 19.21
N LEU A 81 -17.52 3.18 18.05
CA LEU A 81 -16.98 3.57 16.75
C LEU A 81 -17.40 5.00 16.39
N LEU A 82 -16.42 5.88 16.20
CA LEU A 82 -16.62 7.26 15.80
C LEU A 82 -15.88 7.54 14.48
N LYS A 83 -16.60 8.09 13.50
CA LYS A 83 -15.98 8.67 12.30
C LYS A 83 -15.37 10.02 12.66
N ALA A 84 -14.05 10.12 12.61
CA ALA A 84 -13.29 11.30 13.02
C ALA A 84 -13.13 12.33 11.89
N GLY A 85 -13.17 11.90 10.63
CA GLY A 85 -12.99 12.77 9.46
C GLY A 85 -12.58 11.96 8.22
N VAL A 86 -11.84 12.59 7.32
CA VAL A 86 -11.12 11.93 6.22
C VAL A 86 -9.60 12.14 6.34
N ILE A 87 -8.78 11.29 5.73
CA ILE A 87 -7.30 11.33 5.86
C ILE A 87 -6.76 12.74 5.55
N SER A 88 -7.28 13.38 4.51
CA SER A 88 -6.85 14.71 4.05
C SER A 88 -7.16 15.85 5.02
N ASP A 89 -8.01 15.63 6.03
CA ASP A 89 -8.25 16.62 7.09
C ASP A 89 -7.05 16.72 8.05
N PHE A 90 -6.22 15.67 8.12
CA PHE A 90 -5.15 15.52 9.11
C PHE A 90 -3.76 15.52 8.48
N VAL A 91 -3.59 14.90 7.31
CA VAL A 91 -2.30 14.76 6.63
C VAL A 91 -2.43 14.99 5.13
N THR A 92 -1.36 15.51 4.51
CA THR A 92 -1.27 15.56 3.05
C THR A 92 -1.19 14.15 2.49
N LEU A 93 -2.02 13.85 1.49
CA LEU A 93 -1.96 12.56 0.80
C LEU A 93 -0.66 12.41 0.01
N GLU A 94 -0.03 11.24 0.12
CA GLU A 94 1.11 10.86 -0.70
C GLU A 94 0.65 10.56 -2.13
N PRO A 95 1.25 11.20 -3.14
CA PRO A 95 0.97 10.90 -4.53
C PRO A 95 1.50 9.51 -4.89
N ASP A 96 0.89 8.88 -5.91
CA ASP A 96 1.41 7.64 -6.47
C ASP A 96 2.86 7.80 -6.98
N GLY A 97 3.69 6.80 -6.76
CA GLY A 97 5.13 6.85 -7.07
C GLY A 97 5.46 6.82 -8.56
N ASP A 98 4.49 6.65 -9.45
CA ASP A 98 4.71 6.54 -10.90
C ASP A 98 5.59 7.66 -11.48
N THR A 99 5.37 8.92 -11.08
CA THR A 99 6.21 10.04 -11.55
C THR A 99 7.66 9.93 -11.08
N LEU A 100 7.89 9.49 -9.85
CA LEU A 100 9.23 9.26 -9.30
C LEU A 100 9.91 8.09 -10.01
N LEU A 101 9.20 6.99 -10.21
CA LEU A 101 9.69 5.79 -10.89
C LEU A 101 10.10 6.06 -12.34
N ALA A 102 9.32 6.87 -13.07
CA ALA A 102 9.67 7.29 -14.42
C ALA A 102 10.96 8.13 -14.46
N ALA A 103 11.17 9.00 -13.47
CA ALA A 103 12.39 9.78 -13.33
C ALA A 103 13.61 8.88 -13.01
N LEU A 104 13.47 7.98 -12.04
CA LEU A 104 14.54 7.02 -11.69
C LEU A 104 14.92 6.12 -12.86
N PHE A 105 13.95 5.69 -13.66
CA PHE A 105 14.19 4.92 -14.87
C PHE A 105 14.94 5.70 -15.94
N THR A 106 14.53 6.95 -16.20
CA THR A 106 15.19 7.84 -17.17
C THR A 106 16.63 8.19 -16.77
N GLU A 107 16.88 8.29 -15.46
CA GLU A 107 18.18 8.65 -14.88
C GLU A 107 19.08 7.42 -14.59
N ASN A 108 18.62 6.20 -14.86
CA ASN A 108 19.30 4.94 -14.52
C ASN A 108 19.71 4.83 -13.04
N ARG A 109 18.82 5.21 -12.12
CA ARG A 109 19.10 5.23 -10.67
C ARG A 109 18.52 4.00 -9.96
N SER A 110 19.28 3.51 -8.99
CA SER A 110 18.99 2.33 -8.15
C SER A 110 19.07 2.67 -6.66
N ASN A 111 18.76 1.72 -5.78
CA ASN A 111 18.81 1.83 -4.32
C ASN A 111 17.95 2.98 -3.78
N VAL A 112 16.72 3.10 -4.28
CA VAL A 112 15.77 4.13 -3.85
C VAL A 112 14.52 3.47 -3.30
N GLN A 113 14.19 3.75 -2.03
CA GLN A 113 12.92 3.36 -1.46
C GLN A 113 11.78 4.11 -2.16
N VAL A 114 10.79 3.36 -2.62
CA VAL A 114 9.62 3.86 -3.34
C VAL A 114 8.36 3.18 -2.82
N HIS A 115 7.23 3.80 -3.08
CA HIS A 115 5.92 3.19 -2.98
C HIS A 115 5.09 3.59 -4.18
N GLY A 116 4.04 2.85 -4.47
CA GLY A 116 3.11 3.19 -5.55
C GLY A 116 2.15 2.05 -5.83
N THR A 117 1.44 2.17 -6.94
CA THR A 117 0.49 1.16 -7.38
C THR A 117 0.72 0.72 -8.82
N GLY A 118 0.28 -0.50 -9.11
CA GLY A 118 0.25 -0.99 -10.47
C GLY A 118 -0.65 -2.20 -10.65
N THR A 119 -0.99 -2.45 -11.90
CA THR A 119 -1.86 -3.55 -12.30
C THR A 119 -1.04 -4.74 -12.72
N VAL A 120 -1.33 -5.93 -12.20
CA VAL A 120 -0.64 -7.17 -12.57
C VAL A 120 -0.91 -7.51 -14.04
N ILE A 121 0.15 -7.56 -14.85
CA ILE A 121 0.06 -7.88 -16.30
C ILE A 121 0.72 -9.21 -16.66
N SER A 122 1.52 -9.80 -15.76
CA SER A 122 2.12 -11.12 -15.98
C SER A 122 2.43 -11.82 -14.65
N LEU A 123 2.11 -13.10 -14.57
CA LEU A 123 2.50 -13.98 -13.47
C LEU A 123 3.67 -14.85 -13.92
N LEU A 124 4.74 -14.89 -13.13
CA LEU A 124 5.94 -15.67 -13.43
C LEU A 124 6.05 -16.84 -12.47
N ALA A 125 6.83 -17.86 -12.83
CA ALA A 125 7.19 -18.91 -11.89
C ALA A 125 8.01 -18.32 -10.74
N ASP A 126 7.75 -18.78 -9.52
CA ASP A 126 8.56 -18.44 -8.35
C ASP A 126 10.05 -18.72 -8.64
N ASP A 127 10.92 -17.81 -8.23
CA ASP A 127 12.34 -18.10 -8.14
C ASP A 127 12.60 -18.97 -6.92
N ARG A 128 13.42 -20.00 -7.08
CA ARG A 128 13.77 -20.99 -6.05
C ARG A 128 15.27 -21.16 -5.89
N ASN A 129 16.07 -20.29 -6.52
CA ASN A 129 17.52 -20.34 -6.40
C ASN A 129 17.98 -19.33 -5.36
N GLY A 130 18.61 -19.81 -4.28
CA GLY A 130 18.82 -18.97 -3.09
C GLY A 130 17.50 -18.74 -2.35
N ASP A 131 17.32 -17.52 -1.84
CA ASP A 131 16.07 -17.10 -1.21
C ASP A 131 14.93 -17.14 -2.24
N ARG A 132 13.80 -17.70 -1.84
CA ARG A 132 12.65 -17.92 -2.70
C ARG A 132 11.92 -16.62 -2.93
N HIS A 133 11.54 -16.35 -4.18
CA HIS A 133 10.81 -15.14 -4.53
C HIS A 133 9.57 -15.44 -5.36
N GLN A 134 8.42 -14.89 -4.98
CA GLN A 134 7.29 -14.76 -5.89
C GLN A 134 7.58 -13.62 -6.86
N ARG A 135 7.33 -13.87 -8.16
CA ARG A 135 7.64 -12.91 -9.21
C ARG A 135 6.43 -12.65 -10.09
N PHE A 136 6.17 -11.38 -10.36
CA PHE A 136 5.13 -10.95 -11.27
C PHE A 136 5.46 -9.55 -11.82
N ILE A 137 4.86 -9.19 -12.94
CA ILE A 137 5.07 -7.89 -13.57
C ILE A 137 3.82 -7.05 -13.37
N ILE A 138 4.01 -5.82 -12.91
CA ILE A 138 2.97 -4.80 -12.84
C ILE A 138 3.19 -3.74 -13.93
N ALA A 139 2.11 -3.15 -14.41
CA ALA A 139 2.13 -1.93 -15.21
C ALA A 139 1.69 -0.74 -14.34
N LEU A 140 2.51 0.30 -14.30
CA LEU A 140 2.17 1.59 -13.71
C LEU A 140 1.23 2.37 -14.64
N LYS A 141 0.62 3.45 -14.14
CA LYS A 141 -0.25 4.33 -14.93
C LYS A 141 0.44 4.93 -16.16
N SER A 142 1.74 5.24 -16.05
CA SER A 142 2.57 5.72 -17.15
C SER A 142 2.80 4.69 -18.25
N GLY A 143 2.52 3.41 -17.98
CA GLY A 143 2.85 2.28 -18.85
C GLY A 143 4.25 1.70 -18.63
N GLN A 144 5.06 2.30 -17.75
CA GLN A 144 6.29 1.64 -17.27
C GLN A 144 5.93 0.32 -16.59
N THR A 145 6.73 -0.71 -16.84
CA THR A 145 6.55 -2.03 -16.22
C THR A 145 7.61 -2.27 -15.17
N LEU A 146 7.22 -2.85 -14.04
CA LEU A 146 8.12 -3.23 -12.96
C LEU A 146 8.01 -4.73 -12.70
N LEU A 147 9.15 -5.38 -12.48
CA LEU A 147 9.17 -6.71 -11.88
C LEU A 147 9.05 -6.58 -10.37
N ILE A 148 8.04 -7.19 -9.77
CA ILE A 148 8.00 -7.39 -8.31
C ILE A 148 8.76 -8.68 -8.00
N SER A 149 9.74 -8.60 -7.11
CA SER A 149 10.49 -9.73 -6.55
C SER A 149 10.24 -9.79 -5.05
N HIS A 150 9.23 -10.55 -4.65
CA HIS A 150 8.76 -10.63 -3.26
C HIS A 150 9.36 -11.86 -2.58
N ASN A 151 10.20 -11.66 -1.56
CA ASN A 151 10.86 -12.73 -0.83
C ASN A 151 9.84 -13.51 0.02
N ILE A 152 9.54 -14.76 -0.39
CA ILE A 152 8.56 -15.63 0.25
C ILE A 152 9.14 -16.55 1.34
N ASP A 153 10.42 -16.37 1.67
CA ASP A 153 11.01 -16.89 2.90
C ASP A 153 10.77 -15.96 4.09
N LEU A 154 10.64 -14.65 3.84
CA LEU A 154 10.45 -13.62 4.87
C LEU A 154 8.99 -13.19 5.03
N ALA A 155 8.22 -13.15 3.94
CA ALA A 155 6.81 -12.80 3.95
C ALA A 155 5.93 -13.88 3.28
N PRO A 156 4.62 -13.95 3.57
CA PRO A 156 3.75 -14.92 2.91
C PRO A 156 3.64 -14.67 1.40
N ARG A 157 3.61 -15.75 0.60
CA ARG A 157 3.26 -15.69 -0.83
C ARG A 157 1.82 -15.20 -1.01
N ILE A 158 1.56 -14.40 -2.05
CA ILE A 158 0.21 -14.02 -2.47
C ILE A 158 -0.38 -15.15 -3.31
N ASP A 159 -1.08 -16.09 -2.68
CA ASP A 159 -1.62 -17.27 -3.36
C ASP A 159 -2.81 -16.97 -4.28
N GLU A 160 -3.60 -15.94 -3.95
CA GLU A 160 -4.77 -15.53 -4.72
C GLU A 160 -4.46 -14.50 -5.82
N LEU A 161 -3.17 -14.20 -6.08
CA LEU A 161 -2.77 -13.20 -7.07
C LEU A 161 -3.19 -13.61 -8.49
N ALA A 162 -3.92 -12.72 -9.17
CA ALA A 162 -4.40 -12.93 -10.53
C ALA A 162 -3.98 -11.81 -11.48
N LEU A 163 -4.08 -12.07 -12.79
CA LEU A 163 -3.94 -11.03 -13.81
C LEU A 163 -5.01 -9.95 -13.61
N TYR A 164 -4.62 -8.70 -13.83
CA TYR A 164 -5.43 -7.50 -13.70
C TYR A 164 -5.77 -7.07 -12.26
N ASP A 165 -5.24 -7.76 -11.26
CA ASP A 165 -5.30 -7.29 -9.88
C ASP A 165 -4.52 -5.99 -9.70
N GLN A 166 -5.00 -5.13 -8.81
CA GLN A 166 -4.24 -3.96 -8.35
C GLN A 166 -3.36 -4.35 -7.17
N ILE A 167 -2.13 -3.83 -7.19
CA ILE A 167 -1.16 -3.96 -6.12
C ILE A 167 -0.75 -2.57 -5.70
N GLU A 168 -0.81 -2.29 -4.39
CA GLU A 168 -0.03 -1.22 -3.77
C GLU A 168 1.24 -1.86 -3.20
N PHE A 169 2.38 -1.20 -3.35
CA PHE A 169 3.67 -1.72 -2.90
C PHE A 169 4.48 -0.63 -2.20
N SER A 170 5.35 -1.07 -1.30
CA SER A 170 6.49 -0.32 -0.79
C SER A 170 7.71 -1.23 -0.82
N GLY A 171 8.81 -0.73 -1.36
CA GLY A 171 10.06 -1.49 -1.47
C GLY A 171 11.16 -0.65 -2.11
N GLU A 172 12.32 -1.27 -2.30
CA GLU A 172 13.45 -0.62 -2.95
C GLU A 172 13.42 -0.86 -4.46
N TYR A 173 13.67 0.19 -5.24
CA TYR A 173 13.74 0.17 -6.69
C TYR A 173 15.17 -0.06 -7.17
N GLU A 174 15.32 -1.04 -8.06
CA GLU A 174 16.55 -1.35 -8.78
C GLU A 174 16.36 -1.21 -10.29
N TRP A 175 17.24 -0.44 -10.94
CA TRP A 175 17.16 -0.19 -12.36
C TRP A 175 17.56 -1.39 -13.21
N ASN A 176 16.86 -1.60 -14.32
CA ASN A 176 17.30 -2.42 -15.46
C ASN A 176 16.68 -1.88 -16.76
N ASP A 177 17.13 -2.38 -17.92
CA ASP A 177 16.65 -1.97 -19.24
C ASP A 177 15.19 -2.40 -19.56
N LYS A 178 14.52 -3.11 -18.64
CA LYS A 178 13.13 -3.58 -18.76
C LYS A 178 12.13 -2.80 -17.88
N GLY A 179 12.57 -1.69 -17.29
CA GLY A 179 11.73 -0.81 -16.47
C GLY A 179 12.03 -0.86 -14.97
N GLY A 180 12.80 -1.84 -14.50
CA GLY A 180 13.25 -1.97 -13.12
C GLY A 180 12.59 -3.11 -12.32
N VAL A 181 13.11 -3.31 -11.11
CA VAL A 181 12.68 -4.32 -10.14
C VAL A 181 12.32 -3.62 -8.84
N ILE A 182 11.24 -4.05 -8.19
CA ILE A 182 10.97 -3.75 -6.80
C ILE A 182 11.29 -5.00 -5.97
N HIS A 183 12.20 -4.86 -5.03
CA HIS A 183 12.53 -5.86 -4.00
C HIS A 183 12.40 -5.24 -2.61
N TRP A 184 12.81 -5.95 -1.55
CA TRP A 184 12.58 -5.51 -0.16
C TRP A 184 11.12 -5.17 0.13
N THR A 185 10.20 -5.99 -0.39
CA THR A 185 8.75 -5.83 -0.17
C THR A 185 8.27 -6.60 1.05
N HIS A 186 9.08 -6.58 2.11
CA HIS A 186 8.83 -7.25 3.39
C HIS A 186 9.45 -6.46 4.55
N HIS A 187 9.07 -6.81 5.78
CA HIS A 187 9.73 -6.29 6.97
C HIS A 187 11.20 -6.76 7.00
N ASP A 188 12.12 -5.89 7.38
CA ASP A 188 13.52 -6.25 7.59
C ASP A 188 13.73 -6.73 9.05
N PRO A 189 13.98 -8.03 9.29
CA PRO A 189 14.13 -8.56 10.64
C PRO A 189 15.29 -7.95 11.44
N ASP A 190 16.33 -7.47 10.74
CA ASP A 190 17.52 -6.90 11.36
C ASP A 190 17.43 -5.36 11.51
N GLY A 191 16.42 -4.72 10.91
CA GLY A 191 16.19 -3.28 10.99
C GLY A 191 17.30 -2.41 10.38
N ILE A 192 18.01 -2.95 9.38
CA ILE A 192 19.12 -2.29 8.67
C ILE A 192 18.58 -1.55 7.42
N HIS A 193 17.57 -2.11 6.77
CA HIS A 193 16.89 -1.56 5.60
C HIS A 193 15.49 -1.03 5.98
N VAL A 194 14.96 -0.14 5.14
CA VAL A 194 13.59 0.34 5.29
C VAL A 194 12.62 -0.80 5.01
N ASP A 195 11.67 -1.02 5.91
CA ASP A 195 10.61 -2.01 5.71
C ASP A 195 9.83 -1.76 4.40
N GLY A 196 9.47 -2.86 3.74
CA GLY A 196 8.51 -2.84 2.64
C GLY A 196 7.38 -3.82 2.84
N TRP A 197 6.47 -3.85 1.86
CA TRP A 197 5.27 -4.65 1.90
C TRP A 197 4.60 -4.69 0.52
N LEU A 198 3.73 -5.67 0.32
CA LEU A 198 2.71 -5.65 -0.72
C LEU A 198 1.33 -5.57 -0.08
N PHE A 199 0.43 -4.84 -0.72
CA PHE A 199 -0.97 -4.75 -0.31
C PHE A 199 -1.87 -5.17 -1.47
N HIS A 200 -2.66 -6.22 -1.24
CA HIS A 200 -3.51 -6.85 -2.23
C HIS A 200 -4.81 -7.29 -1.56
N ASN A 201 -5.97 -6.92 -2.13
CA ASN A 201 -7.29 -7.33 -1.67
C ASN A 201 -7.50 -7.22 -0.14
N ASN A 202 -7.11 -6.08 0.44
CA ASN A 202 -7.17 -5.84 1.89
C ASN A 202 -6.33 -6.81 2.73
N VAL A 203 -5.20 -7.28 2.20
CA VAL A 203 -4.22 -8.08 2.94
C VAL A 203 -2.85 -7.46 2.74
N ILE A 204 -2.12 -7.31 3.85
CA ILE A 204 -0.74 -6.80 3.87
C ILE A 204 0.20 -8.01 3.94
N TYR A 205 1.14 -8.08 3.02
CA TYR A 205 2.17 -9.11 2.93
C TYR A 205 3.52 -8.45 3.26
N GLN A 206 4.10 -8.80 4.41
CA GLN A 206 5.38 -8.27 4.90
C GLN A 206 6.02 -9.20 5.93
#